data_AF-A0A317K526-F1
#
_entry.id   AF-A0A317K526-F1
#
_cell.length_a   1.000
_cell.length_b   1.000
_cell.length_c   1.000
_cell.angle_alpha   90.00
_cell.angle_beta   90.00
_cell.angle_gamma   90.00
#
_symmetry.space_group_name_H-M   'P 1'
#
loop_
_entity.id
_entity.type
_entity.pdbx_description
1 polymer ?
#
loop_
_entity_poly.entity_id
_entity_poly.type
_entity_poly.pdbx_seq_one_letter_code
_entity_poly.pdbx_strand_id
1 'polypeptide(L)'
;MAGDLHRRLAGAATDAADRWADAARAAGQAADELHRVHRDLPAHWRTGVGLDNVDETLRRLVRRLEDAHDTYRAVAEALAIRDREVARAEQLISRTVAEAHQVGLVVTPDGEVVAPAAGAAPMAVRALARRLSAALAEAMAHAEAARARAADVLASLAASR
;
A
#
# COMPACT_ATOMS: atom_id res chain seq x y z
N MET A 1 -16.19 -9.62 -18.04
CA MET A 1 -15.27 -8.49 -18.26
C MET A 1 -14.85 -7.73 -17.00
N ALA A 2 -15.58 -7.79 -15.87
CA ALA A 2 -15.17 -7.09 -14.63
C ALA A 2 -13.89 -7.63 -13.95
N GLY A 3 -13.59 -8.94 -14.10
CA GLY A 3 -12.43 -9.56 -13.45
C GLY A 3 -11.05 -9.14 -13.99
N ASP A 4 -10.96 -8.71 -15.26
CA ASP A 4 -9.68 -8.30 -15.86
C ASP A 4 -9.27 -6.88 -15.47
N LEU A 5 -10.23 -6.00 -15.24
CA LEU A 5 -9.98 -4.63 -14.81
C LEU A 5 -9.49 -4.61 -13.35
N HIS A 6 -10.08 -5.45 -12.51
CA HIS A 6 -9.66 -5.65 -11.13
C HIS A 6 -8.25 -6.25 -11.02
N ARG A 7 -7.95 -7.26 -11.84
CA ARG A 7 -6.60 -7.85 -11.93
C ARG A 7 -5.56 -6.84 -12.41
N ARG A 8 -5.90 -5.98 -13.39
CA ARG A 8 -4.99 -4.93 -13.89
C ARG A 8 -4.76 -3.82 -12.88
N LEU A 9 -5.77 -3.43 -12.10
CA LEU A 9 -5.64 -2.43 -11.04
C LEU A 9 -4.86 -2.99 -9.83
N ALA A 10 -5.09 -4.24 -9.45
CA ALA A 10 -4.30 -4.94 -8.43
C ALA A 10 -2.84 -5.13 -8.88
N GLY A 11 -2.61 -5.44 -10.16
CA GLY A 11 -1.28 -5.48 -10.76
C GLY A 11 -0.58 -4.11 -10.71
N ALA A 12 -1.23 -3.06 -11.22
CA ALA A 12 -0.67 -1.71 -11.24
C ALA A 12 -0.41 -1.11 -9.84
N ALA A 13 -1.18 -1.50 -8.83
CA ALA A 13 -0.98 -1.11 -7.44
C ALA A 13 0.22 -1.84 -6.81
N THR A 14 0.30 -3.16 -7.00
CA THR A 14 1.46 -3.98 -6.57
C THR A 14 2.75 -3.47 -7.24
N ASP A 15 2.68 -3.13 -8.53
CA ASP A 15 3.80 -2.53 -9.28
C ASP A 15 4.27 -1.19 -8.68
N ALA A 16 3.40 -0.43 -7.99
CA ALA A 16 3.80 0.82 -7.37
C ALA A 16 4.60 0.59 -6.07
N ALA A 17 4.13 -0.29 -5.19
CA ALA A 17 4.85 -0.62 -3.96
C ALA A 17 6.23 -1.22 -4.25
N ASP A 18 6.31 -2.12 -5.24
CA ASP A 18 7.55 -2.77 -5.64
C ASP A 18 8.56 -1.77 -6.23
N ARG A 19 8.11 -0.84 -7.08
CA ARG A 19 8.97 0.23 -7.62
C ARG A 19 9.55 1.13 -6.52
N TRP A 20 8.76 1.46 -5.50
CA TRP A 20 9.28 2.24 -4.36
C TRP A 20 10.26 1.42 -3.52
N ALA A 21 10.02 0.12 -3.36
CA ALA A 21 10.96 -0.77 -2.67
C ALA A 21 12.28 -0.92 -3.45
N ASP A 22 12.23 -1.02 -4.78
CA ASP A 22 13.41 -0.99 -5.66
C ASP A 22 14.18 0.32 -5.52
N ALA A 23 13.48 1.47 -5.54
CA ALA A 23 14.09 2.77 -5.36
C ALA A 23 14.75 2.93 -3.98
N ALA A 24 14.11 2.44 -2.93
CA ALA A 24 14.69 2.40 -1.59
C ALA A 24 15.98 1.57 -1.58
N ARG A 25 15.96 0.37 -2.15
CA ARG A 25 17.16 -0.48 -2.26
C ARG A 25 18.29 0.20 -3.02
N ALA A 26 17.98 0.83 -4.15
CA ALA A 26 18.96 1.55 -4.95
C ALA A 26 19.60 2.73 -4.17
N ALA A 27 18.79 3.50 -3.42
CA ALA A 27 19.29 4.60 -2.60
C ALA A 27 20.23 4.11 -1.47
N GLY A 28 19.85 3.03 -0.79
CA GLY A 28 20.68 2.41 0.26
C GLY A 28 21.99 1.85 -0.29
N GLN A 29 21.93 1.16 -1.44
CA GLN A 29 23.14 0.66 -2.13
C GLN A 29 24.08 1.81 -2.53
N ALA A 30 23.55 2.91 -3.05
CA ALA A 30 24.36 4.09 -3.39
C ALA A 30 25.01 4.74 -2.14
N ALA A 31 24.30 4.80 -1.01
CA ALA A 31 24.85 5.29 0.25
C ALA A 31 25.99 4.39 0.77
N ASP A 32 25.79 3.06 0.72
CA ASP A 32 26.80 2.08 1.11
C ASP A 32 28.06 2.15 0.22
N GLU A 33 27.87 2.30 -1.09
CA GLU A 33 28.95 2.46 -2.06
C GLU A 33 29.76 3.73 -1.77
N LEU A 34 29.09 4.86 -1.54
CA LEU A 34 29.75 6.11 -1.18
C LEU A 34 30.52 6.01 0.15
N HIS A 35 29.97 5.31 1.15
CA HIS A 35 30.68 5.04 2.40
C HIS A 35 31.95 4.19 2.18
N ARG A 36 31.89 3.18 1.31
CA ARG A 36 33.07 2.37 0.97
C ARG A 36 34.12 3.20 0.24
N VAL A 37 33.72 3.98 -0.76
CA VAL A 37 34.62 4.89 -1.48
C VAL A 37 35.29 5.88 -0.53
N HIS A 38 34.52 6.45 0.42
CA HIS A 38 35.05 7.35 1.44
C HIS A 38 36.08 6.68 2.36
N ARG A 39 35.82 5.44 2.77
CA ARG A 39 36.73 4.65 3.60
C ARG A 39 38.02 4.28 2.87
N ASP A 40 37.90 3.89 1.60
CA ASP A 40 38.99 3.33 0.79
C ASP A 40 39.83 4.42 0.09
N LEU A 41 39.44 5.70 0.24
CA LEU A 41 40.16 6.85 -0.29
C LEU A 41 41.63 6.86 0.17
N PRO A 42 42.62 6.98 -0.74
CA PRO A 42 44.03 6.93 -0.37
C PRO A 42 44.46 8.03 0.60
N ALA A 43 45.48 7.75 1.42
CA ALA A 43 45.98 8.70 2.43
C ALA A 43 46.45 10.06 1.84
N HIS A 44 46.96 10.07 0.61
CA HIS A 44 47.41 11.30 -0.05
C HIS A 44 46.24 12.20 -0.50
N TRP A 45 45.07 11.61 -0.79
CA TRP A 45 43.84 12.37 -1.02
C TRP A 45 43.34 12.97 0.29
N ARG A 46 43.46 12.23 1.40
CA ARG A 46 43.12 12.67 2.76
C ARG A 46 43.97 13.84 3.29
N THR A 47 45.07 14.18 2.64
CA THR A 47 45.97 15.28 3.03
C THR A 47 45.94 16.48 2.06
N GLY A 48 45.07 16.46 1.04
CA GLY A 48 44.99 17.51 0.02
C GLY A 48 44.22 18.77 0.45
N VAL A 49 44.56 19.91 -0.14
CA VAL A 49 43.81 21.18 0.02
C VAL A 49 42.40 21.03 -0.57
N GLY A 50 41.36 21.36 0.20
CA GLY A 50 39.95 21.22 -0.20
C GLY A 50 39.26 19.96 0.32
N LEU A 51 39.94 19.11 1.10
CA LEU A 51 39.40 17.89 1.68
C LEU A 51 38.13 18.13 2.50
N ASP A 52 38.15 19.09 3.43
CA ASP A 52 37.00 19.32 4.33
C ASP A 52 35.71 19.60 3.56
N ASN A 53 35.83 20.25 2.40
CA ASN A 53 34.71 20.52 1.51
C ASN A 53 34.21 19.27 0.77
N VAL A 54 35.14 18.38 0.34
CA VAL A 54 34.80 17.10 -0.30
C VAL A 54 34.19 16.13 0.72
N ASP A 55 34.77 16.05 1.92
CA ASP A 55 34.28 15.22 3.03
C ASP A 55 32.88 15.65 3.46
N GLU A 56 32.67 16.95 3.63
CA GLU A 56 31.36 17.51 3.96
C GLU A 56 30.34 17.28 2.82
N THR A 57 30.76 17.40 1.57
CA THR A 57 29.90 17.11 0.41
C THR A 57 29.50 15.64 0.36
N LEU A 58 30.45 14.72 0.54
CA LEU A 58 30.18 13.27 0.59
C LEU A 58 29.23 12.93 1.75
N ARG A 59 29.46 13.48 2.95
CA ARG A 59 28.56 13.30 4.10
C ARG A 59 27.14 13.80 3.80
N ARG A 60 27.01 14.97 3.17
CA ARG A 60 25.68 15.51 2.78
C ARG A 60 24.99 14.63 1.74
N LEU A 61 25.72 14.10 0.76
CA LEU A 61 25.17 13.21 -0.26
C LEU A 61 24.72 11.87 0.34
N VAL A 62 25.55 11.27 1.19
CA VAL A 62 25.22 10.05 1.92
C VAL A 62 23.97 10.26 2.77
N ARG A 63 23.91 11.31 3.58
CA ARG A 63 22.72 11.62 4.40
C ARG A 63 21.47 11.77 3.54
N ARG A 64 21.55 12.47 2.41
CA ARG A 64 20.42 12.60 1.48
C ARG A 64 19.97 11.26 0.89
N LEU A 65 20.89 10.35 0.63
CA LEU A 65 20.58 9.01 0.12
C LEU A 65 19.97 8.13 1.22
N GLU A 66 20.43 8.25 2.46
CA GLU A 66 19.84 7.59 3.63
C GLU A 66 18.41 8.11 3.88
N ASP A 67 18.22 9.43 3.89
CA ASP A 67 16.89 10.06 4.02
C ASP A 67 15.95 9.62 2.88
N ALA A 68 16.49 9.50 1.65
CA ALA A 68 15.74 9.00 0.51
C ALA A 68 15.39 7.51 0.64
N HIS A 69 16.33 6.68 1.10
CA HIS A 69 16.11 5.26 1.40
C HIS A 69 14.96 5.09 2.39
N ASP A 70 15.03 5.78 3.52
CA ASP A 70 14.01 5.70 4.58
C ASP A 70 12.65 6.18 4.08
N THR A 71 12.61 7.29 3.33
CA THR A 71 11.35 7.78 2.75
C THR A 71 10.76 6.78 1.77
N TYR A 72 11.54 6.29 0.81
CA TYR A 72 11.06 5.37 -0.23
C TYR A 72 10.60 4.04 0.37
N ARG A 73 11.31 3.57 1.41
CA ARG A 73 10.93 2.38 2.17
C ARG A 73 9.59 2.58 2.87
N ALA A 74 9.39 3.70 3.56
CA ALA A 74 8.13 4.02 4.23
C ALA A 74 6.95 4.12 3.25
N VAL A 75 7.17 4.74 2.07
CA VAL A 75 6.18 4.78 0.98
C VAL A 75 5.83 3.37 0.51
N ALA A 76 6.84 2.53 0.25
CA ALA A 76 6.62 1.16 -0.20
C ALA A 76 5.82 0.33 0.82
N GLU A 77 6.17 0.42 2.10
CA GLU A 77 5.46 -0.27 3.19
C GLU A 77 3.99 0.17 3.29
N ALA A 78 3.72 1.48 3.25
CA ALA A 78 2.37 2.01 3.33
C ALA A 78 1.49 1.53 2.16
N LEU A 79 2.03 1.52 0.94
CA LEU A 79 1.33 1.03 -0.25
C LEU A 79 1.11 -0.49 -0.18
N ALA A 80 2.11 -1.26 0.23
CA ALA A 80 1.98 -2.71 0.37
C ALA A 80 0.92 -3.11 1.42
N ILE A 81 0.83 -2.40 2.54
CA ILE A 81 -0.20 -2.63 3.56
C ILE A 81 -1.58 -2.31 2.99
N ARG A 82 -1.73 -1.14 2.34
CA ARG A 82 -2.99 -0.76 1.68
C ARG A 82 -3.46 -1.85 0.72
N ASP A 83 -2.58 -2.31 -0.15
CA ASP A 83 -2.93 -3.26 -1.21
C ASP A 83 -3.33 -4.62 -0.65
N ARG A 84 -2.64 -5.11 0.40
CA ARG A 84 -3.04 -6.34 1.09
C ARG A 84 -4.41 -6.22 1.75
N GLU A 85 -4.69 -5.13 2.44
CA GLU A 85 -5.97 -4.91 3.13
C GLU A 85 -7.13 -4.76 2.13
N VAL A 86 -6.90 -4.02 1.03
CA VAL A 86 -7.87 -3.89 -0.06
C VAL A 86 -8.15 -5.24 -0.71
N ALA A 87 -7.11 -6.01 -1.06
CA ALA A 87 -7.28 -7.34 -1.64
C ALA A 87 -8.03 -8.29 -0.70
N ARG A 88 -7.78 -8.21 0.61
CA ARG A 88 -8.50 -9.00 1.62
C ARG A 88 -9.97 -8.62 1.68
N ALA A 89 -10.28 -7.32 1.66
CA ALA A 89 -11.66 -6.84 1.62
C ALA A 89 -12.39 -7.28 0.34
N GLU A 90 -11.72 -7.21 -0.81
CA GLU A 90 -12.26 -7.66 -2.11
C GLU A 90 -12.57 -9.16 -2.14
N GLN A 91 -11.72 -9.98 -1.54
CA GLN A 91 -11.97 -11.42 -1.36
C GLN A 91 -13.19 -11.67 -0.47
N LEU A 92 -13.32 -10.92 0.64
CA LEU A 92 -14.46 -11.04 1.54
C LEU A 92 -15.77 -10.61 0.87
N ILE A 93 -15.75 -9.51 0.12
CA ILE A 93 -16.88 -9.03 -0.69
C ILE A 93 -17.27 -10.10 -1.71
N SER A 94 -16.31 -10.61 -2.48
CA SER A 94 -16.57 -11.63 -3.52
C SER A 94 -17.18 -12.90 -2.93
N ARG A 95 -16.67 -13.37 -1.78
CA ARG A 95 -17.23 -14.52 -1.07
C ARG A 95 -18.64 -14.24 -0.56
N THR A 96 -18.87 -13.06 0.01
CA THR A 96 -20.18 -12.68 0.58
C THR A 96 -21.24 -12.52 -0.51
N VAL A 97 -20.87 -11.97 -1.67
CA VAL A 97 -21.75 -11.89 -2.85
C VAL A 97 -22.07 -13.29 -3.38
N ALA A 98 -21.09 -14.18 -3.47
CA ALA A 98 -21.33 -15.56 -3.89
C ALA A 98 -22.25 -16.30 -2.91
N GLU A 99 -22.07 -16.11 -1.60
CA GLU A 99 -22.94 -16.65 -0.56
C GLU A 99 -24.37 -16.11 -0.68
N ALA A 100 -24.54 -14.80 -0.90
CA ALA A 100 -25.85 -14.18 -1.11
C ALA A 100 -26.57 -14.78 -2.33
N HIS A 101 -25.87 -14.91 -3.46
CA HIS A 101 -26.46 -15.48 -4.68
C HIS A 101 -26.85 -16.95 -4.52
N GLN A 102 -26.09 -17.75 -3.78
CA GLN A 102 -26.42 -19.17 -3.52
C GLN A 102 -27.75 -19.34 -2.79
N VAL A 103 -28.12 -18.39 -1.93
CA VAL A 103 -29.39 -18.41 -1.20
C VAL A 103 -30.48 -17.56 -1.86
N GLY A 104 -30.26 -17.13 -3.11
CA GLY A 104 -31.21 -16.34 -3.89
C GLY A 104 -31.40 -14.91 -3.39
N LEU A 105 -30.46 -14.36 -2.61
CA LEU A 105 -30.45 -12.96 -2.22
C LEU A 105 -29.75 -12.12 -3.29
N VAL A 106 -30.17 -10.86 -3.39
CA VAL A 106 -29.63 -9.86 -4.32
C VAL A 106 -28.78 -8.87 -3.54
N VAL A 107 -27.60 -8.54 -4.05
CA VAL A 107 -26.73 -7.49 -3.49
C VAL A 107 -26.94 -6.21 -4.28
N THR A 108 -27.28 -5.11 -3.61
CA THR A 108 -27.46 -3.79 -4.21
C THR A 108 -26.09 -3.14 -4.51
N PRO A 109 -26.05 -2.09 -5.36
CA PRO A 109 -24.81 -1.34 -5.60
C PRO A 109 -24.22 -0.73 -4.32
N ASP A 110 -25.06 -0.41 -3.34
CA ASP A 110 -24.66 0.16 -2.05
C ASP A 110 -24.16 -0.90 -1.04
N GLY A 111 -24.12 -2.17 -1.44
CA GLY A 111 -23.65 -3.27 -0.60
C GLY A 111 -24.71 -3.83 0.35
N GLU A 112 -25.98 -3.47 0.17
CA GLU A 112 -27.08 -4.07 0.93
C GLU A 112 -27.50 -5.41 0.32
N VAL A 113 -27.74 -6.41 1.16
CA VAL A 113 -28.24 -7.72 0.73
C VAL A 113 -29.75 -7.77 1.01
N VAL A 114 -30.53 -7.96 -0.04
CA VAL A 114 -32.00 -7.95 -0.01
C VAL A 114 -32.59 -9.20 -0.64
N ALA A 115 -33.77 -9.61 -0.20
CA ALA A 115 -34.51 -10.69 -0.85
C ALA A 115 -35.20 -10.17 -2.12
N PRO A 116 -35.15 -10.90 -3.25
CA PRO A 116 -35.93 -10.56 -4.44
C PRO A 116 -37.42 -10.67 -4.09
N ALA A 117 -38.17 -9.58 -4.26
CA ALA A 117 -39.49 -9.42 -3.68
C ALA A 117 -40.54 -10.42 -4.23
N ALA A 118 -41.20 -11.15 -3.32
CA ALA A 118 -42.66 -11.41 -3.24
C ALA A 118 -42.96 -12.33 -2.05
N GLY A 119 -43.37 -11.74 -0.91
CA GLY A 119 -43.76 -12.46 0.31
C GLY A 119 -42.86 -12.17 1.52
N ALA A 120 -43.41 -12.31 2.73
CA ALA A 120 -42.67 -12.11 3.98
C ALA A 120 -41.54 -13.15 4.08
N ALA A 121 -40.33 -12.76 3.68
CA ALA A 121 -39.16 -13.62 3.78
C ALA A 121 -39.03 -14.18 5.20
N PRO A 122 -38.80 -15.49 5.37
CA PRO A 122 -38.64 -16.10 6.68
C PRO A 122 -37.64 -15.32 7.52
N MET A 123 -37.85 -15.28 8.84
CA MET A 123 -36.99 -14.53 9.76
C MET A 123 -35.50 -14.92 9.63
N ALA A 124 -35.21 -16.19 9.32
CA ALA A 124 -33.88 -16.68 9.04
C ALA A 124 -33.24 -16.03 7.79
N VAL A 125 -33.99 -15.85 6.71
CA VAL A 125 -33.53 -15.19 5.48
C VAL A 125 -33.24 -13.72 5.74
N ARG A 126 -34.10 -13.04 6.51
CA ARG A 126 -33.89 -11.64 6.92
C ARG A 126 -32.65 -11.48 7.81
N ALA A 127 -32.44 -12.40 8.76
CA ALA A 127 -31.26 -12.41 9.61
C ALA A 127 -29.96 -12.63 8.79
N LEU A 128 -30.01 -13.56 7.84
CA LEU A 128 -28.89 -13.81 6.92
C LEU A 128 -28.58 -12.59 6.06
N ALA A 129 -29.60 -11.98 5.44
CA ALA A 129 -29.46 -10.76 4.65
C ALA A 129 -28.80 -9.62 5.45
N ARG A 130 -29.22 -9.39 6.71
CA ARG A 130 -28.59 -8.40 7.60
C ARG A 130 -27.14 -8.74 7.91
N ARG A 131 -26.83 -10.02 8.20
CA ARG A 131 -25.45 -10.46 8.47
C ARG A 131 -24.54 -10.23 7.27
N LEU A 132 -24.99 -10.59 6.08
CA LEU A 132 -24.22 -10.41 4.85
C LEU A 132 -24.04 -8.92 4.51
N SER A 133 -25.08 -8.10 4.71
CA SER A 133 -24.98 -6.64 4.54
C SER A 133 -23.96 -6.02 5.50
N ALA A 134 -23.98 -6.44 6.77
CA ALA A 134 -23.01 -5.97 7.76
C ALA A 134 -21.57 -6.38 7.38
N ALA A 135 -21.37 -7.60 6.89
CA ALA A 135 -20.07 -8.06 6.44
C ALA A 135 -19.55 -7.29 5.21
N LEU A 136 -20.43 -6.94 4.26
CA LEU A 136 -20.08 -6.10 3.11
C LEU A 136 -19.70 -4.68 3.55
N ALA A 137 -20.52 -4.06 4.40
CA ALA A 137 -20.26 -2.73 4.94
C ALA A 137 -18.92 -2.68 5.70
N GLU A 138 -18.65 -3.69 6.53
CA GLU A 138 -17.39 -3.80 7.27
C GLU A 138 -16.19 -3.95 6.32
N ALA A 139 -16.29 -4.79 5.29
CA ALA A 139 -15.23 -4.96 4.30
C ALA A 139 -14.92 -3.66 3.55
N MET A 140 -15.97 -2.95 3.10
CA MET A 140 -15.84 -1.67 2.41
C MET A 140 -15.18 -0.62 3.32
N ALA A 141 -15.65 -0.50 4.57
CA ALA A 141 -15.07 0.41 5.55
C ALA A 141 -13.59 0.09 5.84
N HIS A 142 -13.22 -1.19 5.92
CA HIS A 142 -11.81 -1.60 6.10
C HIS A 142 -10.95 -1.19 4.90
N ALA A 143 -11.44 -1.40 3.67
CA ALA A 143 -10.73 -1.00 2.46
C ALA A 143 -10.54 0.52 2.38
N GLU A 144 -11.58 1.31 2.71
CA GLU A 144 -11.51 2.77 2.76
C GLU A 144 -10.55 3.26 3.83
N ALA A 145 -10.61 2.69 5.03
CA ALA A 145 -9.70 3.04 6.12
C ALA A 145 -8.24 2.70 5.76
N ALA A 146 -7.99 1.59 5.06
CA ALA A 146 -6.66 1.25 4.57
C ALA A 146 -6.14 2.27 3.54
N ARG A 147 -7.00 2.73 2.62
CA ARG A 147 -6.67 3.78 1.65
C ARG A 147 -6.38 5.12 2.34
N ALA A 148 -7.21 5.52 3.31
CA ALA A 148 -7.03 6.75 4.08
C ALA A 148 -5.72 6.73 4.87
N ARG A 149 -5.42 5.66 5.62
CA ARG A 149 -4.16 5.52 6.36
C ARG A 149 -2.93 5.64 5.46
N ALA A 150 -2.95 5.00 4.29
CA ALA A 150 -1.85 5.12 3.34
C ALA A 150 -1.72 6.56 2.82
N ALA A 151 -2.84 7.23 2.51
CA ALA A 151 -2.81 8.63 2.11
C ALA A 151 -2.23 9.55 3.19
N ASP A 152 -2.60 9.33 4.46
CA ASP A 152 -2.08 10.09 5.60
C ASP A 152 -0.57 9.92 5.76
N VAL A 153 -0.07 8.68 5.67
CA VAL A 153 1.38 8.40 5.70
C VAL A 153 2.08 9.13 4.55
N LEU A 154 1.57 9.03 3.32
CA LEU A 154 2.17 9.73 2.17
C LEU A 154 2.14 11.25 2.34
N ALA A 155 1.06 11.81 2.88
CA ALA A 155 0.94 13.24 3.15
C ALA A 155 1.94 13.70 4.22
N SER A 156 2.11 12.93 5.30
CA SER A 156 3.10 13.23 6.34
C SER A 156 4.54 13.22 5.82
N LEU A 157 4.89 12.25 4.95
CA LEU A 157 6.21 12.16 4.31
C LEU A 157 6.45 13.30 3.30
N ALA A 158 5.39 13.83 2.69
CA ALA A 158 5.48 14.99 1.81
C ALA A 158 5.67 16.30 2.60
N ALA A 159 5.07 16.41 3.79
CA ALA A 159 5.17 17.59 4.66
C ALA A 159 6.49 17.65 5.45
N SER A 160 7.19 16.53 5.63
CA SER A 160 8.48 16.46 6.33
C SER A 160 9.70 16.77 5.45
N ARG A 161 9.47 17.14 4.18
CA ARG A 161 10.49 17.52 3.20
C ARG A 161 10.49 19.02 2.93
#